data_AF-A0A954Y1Q9-F1
#
_entry.id   AF-A0A954Y1Q9-F1
#
_cell.length_a   1.000
_cell.length_b   1.000
_cell.length_c   1.000
_cell.angle_alpha   90.00
_cell.angle_beta   90.00
_cell.angle_gamma   90.00
#
_symmetry.space_group_name_H-M   'P 1'
#
loop_
_entity.id
_entity.type
_entity.pdbx_description
1 polymer ?
#
loop_
_entity_poly.entity_id
_entity_poly.type
_entity_poly.pdbx_seq_one_letter_code
_entity_poly.pdbx_strand_id
1 'polypeptide(L)'
;MSSVDTWFGEYLVTPIFKVLFYDLRQLVADVEDEAPAAGATPLEIARARNKGLPAVVVWLAIGATFLTLRMGFINLRAFWHAVRVTKGDYDNASDEGEVTHFQALSSALSATVGLGNIGSVAVAVGLGGPGAVF
;
A
#
# COMPACT_ATOMS: atom_id res chain seq x y z
N MET A 1 -27.16 9.65 16.33
CA MET A 1 -25.86 9.11 15.91
C MET A 1 -25.80 8.88 14.40
N SER A 2 -26.87 8.39 13.75
CA SER A 2 -26.93 8.22 12.28
C SER A 2 -26.55 9.44 11.42
N SER A 3 -26.92 10.66 11.83
CA SER A 3 -26.60 11.89 11.06
C SER A 3 -25.09 12.15 10.93
N VAL A 4 -24.32 11.83 11.97
CA VAL A 4 -22.85 11.99 11.96
C VAL A 4 -22.20 10.92 11.08
N ASP A 5 -22.68 9.68 11.16
CA ASP A 5 -22.18 8.57 10.36
C ASP A 5 -22.48 8.77 8.86
N THR A 6 -23.68 9.25 8.53
CA THR A 6 -24.07 9.57 7.14
C THR A 6 -23.25 10.75 6.60
N TRP A 7 -23.08 11.82 7.38
CA TRP A 7 -22.27 12.96 6.97
C TRP A 7 -20.80 12.57 6.76
N PHE A 8 -20.21 11.81 7.69
CA PHE A 8 -18.83 11.34 7.58
C PHE A 8 -18.64 10.42 6.36
N GLY A 9 -19.61 9.53 6.11
CA GLY A 9 -19.62 8.66 4.94
C GLY A 9 -19.69 9.43 3.62
N GLU A 10 -20.61 10.37 3.50
CA GLU A 10 -20.90 11.07 2.24
C GLU A 10 -19.87 12.15 1.91
N TYR A 11 -19.44 12.93 2.90
CA TYR A 11 -18.59 14.10 2.68
C TYR A 11 -17.10 13.84 2.91
N LEU A 12 -16.72 12.76 3.60
CA LEU A 12 -15.32 12.46 3.90
C LEU A 12 -14.89 11.13 3.29
N VAL A 13 -15.52 10.02 3.66
CA VAL A 13 -15.05 8.69 3.24
C VAL A 13 -15.24 8.46 1.75
N THR A 14 -16.45 8.71 1.24
CA THR A 14 -16.78 8.48 -0.17
C THR A 14 -15.91 9.29 -1.15
N PRO A 15 -15.71 10.62 -0.97
CA PRO A 15 -14.87 11.39 -1.88
C PRO A 15 -13.39 10.98 -1.77
N ILE A 16 -12.87 10.72 -0.58
CA ILE A 16 -11.49 10.26 -0.40
C ILE A 16 -11.29 8.91 -1.09
N PHE A 17 -12.21 7.97 -0.89
CA PHE A 17 -12.12 6.65 -1.53
C PHE A 17 -12.14 6.76 -3.06
N LYS A 18 -13.01 7.62 -3.60
CA LYS A 18 -13.06 7.86 -5.06
C LYS A 18 -11.75 8.39 -5.62
N VAL A 19 -11.07 9.30 -4.91
CA VAL A 19 -9.77 9.83 -5.34
C VAL A 19 -8.67 8.79 -5.18
N LEU A 20 -8.62 8.13 -4.03
CA LEU A 20 -7.58 7.15 -3.68
C LEU A 20 -7.60 5.95 -4.63
N PHE A 21 -8.80 5.44 -4.91
CA PHE A 21 -9.03 4.31 -5.79
C PHE A 21 -9.48 4.71 -7.20
N TYR A 22 -9.22 5.96 -7.59
CA TYR A 22 -9.44 6.40 -8.95
C TYR A 22 -8.61 5.54 -9.91
N ASP A 23 -9.22 5.05 -10.98
CA ASP A 23 -8.50 4.24 -11.96
C ASP A 23 -7.72 5.15 -12.92
N LEU A 24 -6.41 5.23 -12.72
CA LEU A 24 -5.54 6.05 -13.55
C LEU A 24 -5.56 5.66 -15.03
N ARG A 25 -5.98 4.44 -15.37
CA ARG A 25 -6.12 4.06 -16.77
C ARG A 25 -7.29 4.72 -17.47
N GLN A 26 -8.31 5.15 -16.73
CA GLN A 26 -9.40 5.94 -17.31
C GLN A 26 -8.87 7.30 -17.76
N LEU A 27 -7.96 7.91 -17.00
CA LEU A 27 -7.33 9.17 -17.40
C LEU A 27 -6.51 9.05 -18.69
N VAL A 28 -5.82 7.92 -18.89
CA VAL A 28 -5.04 7.68 -20.12
C VAL A 28 -5.97 7.35 -21.29
N ALA A 29 -7.00 6.54 -21.07
CA ALA A 29 -8.02 6.20 -22.07
C ALA A 29 -8.96 7.37 -22.44
N ASP A 30 -9.04 8.42 -21.63
CA ASP A 30 -9.76 9.66 -21.97
C ASP A 30 -8.87 10.64 -22.77
N VAL A 31 -7.54 10.44 -22.75
CA VAL A 31 -6.56 11.26 -23.48
C VAL A 31 -6.22 10.63 -24.83
N GLU A 32 -6.15 9.31 -24.88
CA GLU A 32 -6.11 8.53 -26.12
C GLU A 32 -7.57 8.27 -26.50
N ASP A 33 -8.11 8.95 -27.53
CA ASP A 33 -9.39 8.59 -28.17
C ASP A 33 -9.29 7.20 -28.85
N GLU A 34 -8.84 6.17 -28.13
CA GLU A 34 -8.89 4.78 -28.56
C GLU A 34 -10.36 4.34 -28.52
N ALA A 35 -11.04 4.59 -29.63
CA ALA A 35 -12.14 3.72 -30.02
C ALA A 35 -11.66 2.26 -29.84
N PRO A 36 -12.38 1.42 -29.10
CA PRO A 36 -11.95 0.05 -28.83
C PRO A 36 -11.64 -0.61 -30.17
N ALA A 37 -10.42 -1.17 -30.30
CA ALA A 37 -9.91 -1.76 -31.54
C ALA A 37 -11.05 -2.49 -32.26
N ALA A 38 -11.41 -2.03 -33.46
CA ALA A 38 -12.54 -2.56 -34.22
C ALA A 38 -12.32 -4.07 -34.46
N GLY A 39 -12.97 -4.91 -33.65
CA GLY A 39 -12.78 -6.37 -33.65
C GLY A 39 -12.39 -7.00 -32.30
N ALA A 40 -12.10 -6.21 -31.26
CA ALA A 40 -11.88 -6.74 -29.92
C ALA A 40 -13.15 -7.44 -29.41
N THR A 41 -13.02 -8.72 -29.05
CA THR A 41 -14.17 -9.48 -28.56
C THR A 41 -14.66 -8.88 -27.24
N PRO A 42 -15.97 -8.95 -26.91
CA PRO A 42 -16.50 -8.44 -25.65
C PRO A 42 -15.77 -8.98 -24.40
N LEU A 43 -15.17 -10.16 -24.51
CA LEU A 43 -14.34 -10.78 -23.47
C LEU A 43 -12.96 -10.13 -23.31
N GLU A 44 -12.34 -9.68 -24.39
CA GLU A 44 -11.04 -8.97 -24.32
C GLU A 44 -11.21 -7.58 -23.71
N ILE A 45 -12.27 -6.87 -24.09
CA ILE A 45 -12.63 -5.57 -23.52
C ILE A 45 -12.96 -5.74 -22.02
N ALA A 46 -13.72 -6.79 -21.65
CA ALA A 46 -14.01 -7.08 -20.25
C ALA A 46 -12.75 -7.43 -19.43
N ARG A 47 -11.79 -8.16 -20.02
CA ARG A 47 -10.53 -8.52 -19.35
C ARG A 47 -9.57 -7.34 -19.21
N ALA A 48 -9.51 -6.45 -20.20
CA ALA A 48 -8.72 -5.23 -20.15
C ALA A 48 -9.27 -4.24 -19.10
N ARG A 49 -10.60 -4.10 -19.04
CA ARG A 49 -11.31 -3.27 -18.05
C ARG A 49 -11.14 -3.78 -16.62
N ASN A 50 -10.90 -5.08 -16.42
CA ASN A 50 -10.84 -5.70 -15.09
C ASN A 50 -9.48 -5.58 -14.39
N LYS A 51 -8.51 -4.95 -15.03
CA LYS A 51 -7.32 -4.47 -14.33
C LYS A 51 -7.58 -2.97 -14.25
N GLY A 52 -7.91 -2.41 -13.09
CA GLY A 52 -7.75 -0.97 -12.83
C GLY A 52 -6.41 -0.76 -12.12
N LEU A 53 -5.70 0.34 -12.37
CA LEU A 53 -4.51 0.69 -11.57
C LEU A 53 -4.92 1.82 -10.62
N PRO A 54 -5.22 1.53 -9.34
CA PRO A 54 -5.66 2.56 -8.41
C PRO A 54 -4.61 3.65 -8.27
N ALA A 55 -5.04 4.91 -8.25
CA ALA A 55 -4.16 6.08 -8.16
C ALA A 55 -3.21 6.01 -6.97
N VAL A 56 -3.71 5.54 -5.83
CA VAL A 56 -2.91 5.32 -4.63
C VAL A 56 -1.74 4.37 -4.83
N VAL A 57 -1.90 3.29 -5.61
CA VAL A 57 -0.83 2.30 -5.81
C VAL A 57 0.32 2.93 -6.56
N VAL A 58 0.00 3.69 -7.63
CA VAL A 58 1.01 4.41 -8.43
C VAL A 58 1.70 5.47 -7.59
N TRP A 59 0.94 6.27 -6.82
CA TRP A 59 1.49 7.31 -5.96
C TRP A 59 2.45 6.74 -4.89
N LEU A 60 2.03 5.69 -4.19
CA LEU A 60 2.85 5.04 -3.17
C LEU A 60 4.08 4.36 -3.78
N ALA A 61 3.96 3.75 -4.95
CA ALA A 61 5.08 3.13 -5.66
C ALA A 61 6.15 4.17 -6.04
N ILE A 62 5.76 5.31 -6.59
CA ILE A 62 6.70 6.40 -6.92
C ILE A 62 7.43 6.89 -5.67
N GLY A 63 6.68 7.16 -4.60
CA GLY A 63 7.28 7.59 -3.32
C GLY A 63 8.25 6.55 -2.76
N ALA A 64 7.86 5.27 -2.76
CA ALA A 64 8.70 4.17 -2.28
C ALA A 64 9.97 4.01 -3.12
N THR A 65 9.86 4.05 -4.46
CA THR A 65 11.01 3.97 -5.37
C THR A 65 11.94 5.16 -5.18
N PHE A 66 11.40 6.39 -5.13
CA PHE A 66 12.19 7.60 -4.91
C PHE A 66 12.96 7.55 -3.59
N LEU A 67 12.27 7.23 -2.49
CA LEU A 67 12.88 7.10 -1.16
C LEU A 67 13.95 6.00 -1.13
N THR A 68 13.68 4.85 -1.76
CA THR A 68 14.63 3.72 -1.82
C THR A 68 15.90 4.08 -2.58
N LEU A 69 15.78 4.75 -3.73
CA LEU A 69 16.92 5.18 -4.53
C LEU A 69 17.71 6.30 -3.84
N ARG A 70 17.01 7.31 -3.29
CA ARG A 70 17.63 8.46 -2.62
C ARG A 70 18.38 8.08 -1.34
N MET A 71 17.92 7.04 -0.64
CA MET A 71 18.59 6.49 0.54
C MET A 71 19.65 5.43 0.21
N GLY A 72 19.87 5.11 -1.06
CA GLY A 72 20.89 4.15 -1.49
C GLY A 72 20.63 2.72 -1.01
N PHE A 73 19.38 2.27 -1.07
CA PHE A 73 18.95 0.93 -0.63
C PHE A 73 19.23 0.64 0.84
N ILE A 74 19.01 1.64 1.71
CA ILE A 74 19.24 1.51 3.15
C ILE A 74 18.46 0.35 3.77
N ASN A 75 17.26 0.04 3.26
CA ASN A 75 16.44 -1.11 3.71
C ASN A 75 17.22 -2.44 3.66
N LEU A 76 18.10 -2.61 2.67
CA LEU A 76 18.95 -3.81 2.54
C LEU A 76 20.28 -3.65 3.30
N ARG A 77 20.93 -2.48 3.19
CA ARG A 77 22.25 -2.27 3.79
C ARG A 77 22.21 -2.22 5.32
N ALA A 78 21.22 -1.56 5.89
CA ALA A 78 21.10 -1.33 7.33
C ALA A 78 20.31 -2.41 8.07
N PHE A 79 19.80 -3.43 7.36
CA PHE A 79 18.99 -4.49 7.97
C PHE A 79 19.69 -5.16 9.17
N TRP A 80 20.94 -5.58 8.99
CA TRP A 80 21.73 -6.19 10.07
C TRP A 80 22.06 -5.23 11.21
N HIS A 81 22.21 -3.94 10.89
CA HIS A 81 22.43 -2.92 11.91
C HIS A 81 21.16 -2.70 12.75
N ALA A 82 20.00 -2.61 12.10
CA ALA A 82 18.71 -2.49 12.77
C ALA A 82 18.43 -3.66 13.72
N VAL A 83 18.74 -4.90 13.31
CA VAL A 83 18.61 -6.08 14.18
C VAL A 83 19.46 -5.94 15.44
N ARG A 84 20.74 -5.55 15.31
CA ARG A 84 21.64 -5.35 16.46
C ARG A 84 21.15 -4.25 17.40
N VAL A 85 20.64 -3.14 16.85
CA VAL A 85 20.02 -2.05 17.63
C VAL A 85 18.81 -2.54 18.41
N THR A 86 17.88 -3.23 17.74
CA THR A 86 16.65 -3.71 18.38
C THR A 86 16.88 -4.85 19.38
N LYS A 87 18.00 -5.56 19.29
CA LYS A 87 18.41 -6.58 20.25
C LYS A 87 18.99 -5.98 21.55
N GLY A 88 19.32 -4.69 21.54
CA GLY A 88 19.92 -4.00 22.68
C GLY A 88 21.45 -4.06 22.71
N ASP A 89 22.12 -4.47 21.62
CA ASP A 89 23.59 -4.46 21.54
C ASP A 89 24.15 -3.02 21.58
N TYR A 90 23.29 -2.00 21.44
CA TYR A 90 23.62 -0.58 21.49
C TYR A 90 22.85 0.19 22.59
N ASP A 91 22.15 -0.49 23.50
CA ASP A 91 21.39 0.17 24.58
C ASP A 91 22.36 0.63 25.69
N ASN A 92 22.41 1.93 26.00
CA ASN A 92 23.08 2.43 27.21
C ASN A 92 22.06 2.84 28.28
N ALA A 93 22.36 2.52 29.54
CA ALA A 93 21.51 2.89 30.69
C ALA A 93 21.46 4.41 30.96
N SER A 94 22.27 5.20 30.26
CA SER A 94 22.31 6.67 30.34
C SER A 94 21.58 7.37 29.20
N ASP A 95 21.03 6.63 28.23
CA ASP A 95 20.33 7.21 27.09
C ASP A 95 18.90 7.62 27.48
N GLU A 96 18.47 8.81 27.05
CA GLU A 96 17.09 9.29 27.26
C GLU A 96 16.10 8.45 26.47
N GLY A 97 15.32 7.61 27.16
CA GLY A 97 14.23 6.84 26.57
C GLY A 97 13.33 6.21 27.63
N GLU A 98 12.01 6.35 27.47
CA GLU A 98 11.03 5.74 28.39
C GLU A 98 10.78 4.25 28.10
N VAL A 99 11.12 3.79 26.89
CA VAL A 99 10.93 2.41 26.42
C VAL A 99 12.16 1.95 25.64
N THR A 100 12.44 0.64 25.68
CA THR A 100 13.60 0.08 24.97
C THR A 100 13.37 0.09 23.45
N HIS A 101 14.45 0.02 22.66
CA HIS A 101 14.35 -0.07 21.19
C HIS A 101 13.49 -1.25 20.74
N PHE A 102 13.57 -2.39 21.44
CA PHE A 102 12.72 -3.55 21.18
C PHE A 102 11.24 -3.29 21.47
N GLN A 103 10.93 -2.57 22.55
CA GLN A 103 9.55 -2.25 22.93
C GLN A 103 8.92 -1.26 21.94
N ALA A 104 9.67 -0.25 21.52
CA ALA A 104 9.24 0.67 20.47
C ALA A 104 8.95 -0.06 19.15
N LEU A 105 9.86 -0.95 18.73
CA LEU A 105 9.65 -1.80 17.55
C LEU A 105 8.41 -2.67 17.70
N SER A 106 8.24 -3.33 18.84
CA SER A 106 7.11 -4.22 19.11
C SER A 106 5.77 -3.47 19.06
N SER A 107 5.72 -2.24 19.57
CA SER A 107 4.54 -1.37 19.49
C SER A 107 4.19 -1.05 18.03
N ALA A 108 5.19 -0.61 17.24
CA ALA A 108 5.00 -0.32 15.82
C ALA A 108 4.61 -1.57 14.99
N LEU A 109 5.23 -2.72 15.26
CA LEU A 109 4.89 -3.99 14.61
C LEU A 109 3.48 -4.45 14.98
N SER A 110 3.04 -4.25 16.21
CA SER A 110 1.66 -4.59 16.61
C SER A 110 0.62 -3.75 15.86
N ALA A 111 0.94 -2.51 15.51
CA ALA A 111 0.03 -1.66 14.73
C ALA A 111 -0.02 -2.08 13.24
N THR A 112 1.05 -2.70 12.73
CA THR A 112 1.19 -3.00 11.30
C THR A 112 0.92 -4.46 10.96
N VAL A 113 1.19 -5.41 11.86
CA VAL A 113 1.02 -6.85 11.67
C VAL A 113 -0.23 -7.30 12.43
N GLY A 114 -1.38 -7.29 11.74
CA GLY A 114 -2.66 -7.74 12.29
C GLY A 114 -3.36 -8.80 11.44
N LEU A 115 -4.55 -9.22 11.87
CA LEU A 115 -5.46 -10.12 11.13
C LEU A 115 -5.69 -9.63 9.69
N GLY A 116 -5.67 -8.31 9.47
CA GLY A 116 -5.79 -7.68 8.16
C GLY A 116 -4.73 -8.16 7.17
N ASN A 117 -3.46 -8.32 7.58
CA ASN A 117 -2.40 -8.75 6.66
C ASN A 117 -2.51 -10.24 6.33
N ILE A 118 -2.96 -11.07 7.28
CA ILE A 118 -3.12 -12.51 7.05
C ILE A 118 -4.35 -12.76 6.17
N GLY A 119 -5.49 -12.13 6.50
CA GLY A 119 -6.74 -12.29 5.76
C GLY A 119 -6.70 -11.68 4.36
N SER A 120 -6.14 -10.47 4.21
CA SER A 120 -6.06 -9.81 2.90
C SER A 120 -5.14 -10.57 1.93
N VAL A 121 -4.04 -11.16 2.40
CA VAL A 121 -3.17 -12.00 1.56
C VAL A 121 -3.93 -13.24 1.07
N ALA A 122 -4.74 -13.89 1.92
CA ALA A 122 -5.56 -15.02 1.50
C ALA A 122 -6.57 -14.62 0.39
N VAL A 123 -7.22 -13.45 0.53
CA VAL A 123 -8.12 -12.91 -0.49
C VAL A 123 -7.35 -12.54 -1.77
N ALA A 124 -6.17 -11.92 -1.65
CA ALA A 124 -5.35 -11.51 -2.77
C ALA A 124 -4.85 -12.72 -3.58
N VAL A 125 -4.44 -13.80 -2.93
CA VAL A 125 -4.04 -15.05 -3.60
C VAL A 125 -5.25 -15.76 -4.19
N GLY A 126 -6.38 -15.79 -3.48
CA GLY A 126 -7.61 -16.42 -3.97
C GLY A 126 -8.16 -15.76 -5.24
N LEU A 127 -8.07 -14.43 -5.33
CA LEU A 127 -8.56 -13.65 -6.48
C LEU A 127 -7.50 -13.41 -7.56
N GLY A 128 -6.23 -13.22 -7.16
CA GLY A 128 -5.12 -12.82 -8.04
C GLY A 128 -4.18 -13.95 -8.45
N GLY A 129 -4.33 -15.15 -7.86
CA GLY A 129 -3.45 -16.29 -8.10
C GLY A 129 -2.12 -16.21 -7.32
N PRO A 130 -1.21 -17.19 -7.50
CA PRO A 130 0.03 -17.29 -6.74
C PRO A 130 1.01 -16.13 -6.96
N GLY A 131 0.86 -15.40 -8.08
CA GLY A 131 1.66 -14.21 -8.37
C GLY A 131 1.33 -13.00 -7.50
N ALA A 132 0.27 -13.01 -6.70
CA ALA A 132 -0.07 -11.90 -5.81
C ALA A 132 0.86 -11.75 -4.59
N VAL A 133 1.72 -12.73 -4.33
CA VAL A 133 2.66 -12.76 -3.20
C VAL A 133 4.03 -12.16 -3.55
N PHE A 134 4.35 -12.05 -4.85
CA PHE A 134 5.68 -11.69 -5.37
C PHE A 134 5.59 -10.51 -6.33
#